data_AF-Q0JJ16-F1
#
_entry.id   AF-Q0JJ16-F1
#
_cell.length_a   1.000
_cell.length_b   1.000
_cell.length_c   1.000
_cell.angle_alpha   90.00
_cell.angle_beta   90.00
_cell.angle_gamma   90.00
#
_symmetry.space_group_name_H-M   'P 1'
#
loop_
_entity.id
_entity.type
_entity.pdbx_description
1 polymer ?
#
loop_
_entity_poly.entity_id
_entity_poly.type
_entity_poly.pdbx_seq_one_letter_code
_entity_poly.pdbx_strand_id
1 'polypeptide(L)'
;MASSAEPPPKKRRLVEVHVPSPAPSPSSSSAPAPASPRSPVPPPPGVPPPPPPPPQTLAAAASPRPEEAVRKRRNREELRGLFECYRRIRLCVERKDARLLPELEQVYLSLIASSRGCTSVQRILADLIPQYASYCPTALEAATKVSINMYKWNLAIVTRGEDVDGVAYQTARACILGLTDICSTASCEAPKSSVLTGICSAVYITVLTFFISTFDGKDIYHIGSRKLLNLQDPVELLDILKQDSGGDNQQADDCLVELRALSLLCIFLLFPENILDACFALIASAEDVNGEGLYFLKQLTCHLNSGIITDALDVQGDGISQCTGMDVDHPSTKESVDSNLSSHSVGVSGSSMLQPNECYMTMAISRHPSLKGWILLRYKKLCDSCRTDVVSEVSSCLNVLGSLTQLEDNKSHMGSESSVLDKIDENSGGY
;
A
#
# COMPACT_ATOMS: atom_id res chain seq x y z
N MET A 1 -0.41 -61.60 12.24
CA MET A 1 -1.82 -61.98 12.02
C MET A 1 -2.67 -60.70 12.03
N ALA A 2 -3.60 -60.62 11.08
CA ALA A 2 -4.69 -59.64 10.89
C ALA A 2 -4.32 -58.16 10.67
N SER A 3 -4.12 -57.81 9.40
CA SER A 3 -4.27 -56.49 8.81
C SER A 3 -5.74 -56.32 8.38
N SER A 4 -6.39 -55.20 8.71
CA SER A 4 -7.73 -54.85 8.23
C SER A 4 -7.65 -53.58 7.37
N ALA A 5 -8.03 -53.72 6.11
CA ALA A 5 -7.98 -52.70 5.07
C ALA A 5 -9.31 -51.93 5.00
N GLU A 6 -9.23 -50.60 4.90
CA GLU A 6 -10.37 -49.71 4.65
C GLU A 6 -10.43 -49.32 3.16
N PRO A 7 -11.60 -49.36 2.50
CA PRO A 7 -11.73 -49.14 1.06
C PRO A 7 -11.86 -47.64 0.70
N PRO A 8 -11.46 -47.21 -0.50
CA PRO A 8 -11.50 -45.79 -0.88
C PRO A 8 -12.90 -45.35 -1.35
N PRO A 9 -13.31 -44.08 -1.12
CA PRO A 9 -14.65 -43.61 -1.45
C PRO A 9 -14.84 -43.30 -2.95
N LYS A 10 -16.06 -43.63 -3.43
CA LYS A 10 -16.57 -43.52 -4.81
C LYS A 10 -16.65 -42.06 -5.31
N LYS A 11 -16.26 -41.86 -6.58
CA LYS A 11 -16.42 -40.62 -7.36
C LYS A 11 -17.91 -40.19 -7.47
N ARG A 12 -18.22 -38.94 -7.12
CA ARG A 12 -19.50 -38.28 -7.48
C ARG A 12 -19.34 -37.57 -8.83
N ARG A 13 -20.34 -37.79 -9.71
CA ARG A 13 -20.51 -37.18 -11.04
C ARG A 13 -20.76 -35.67 -10.93
N LEU A 14 -20.16 -34.92 -11.86
CA LEU A 14 -20.38 -33.51 -12.16
C LEU A 14 -21.81 -33.33 -12.70
N VAL A 15 -22.57 -32.37 -12.19
CA VAL A 15 -23.79 -31.84 -12.82
C VAL A 15 -23.42 -30.49 -13.43
N GLU A 16 -23.60 -30.41 -14.74
CA GLU A 16 -23.31 -29.28 -15.61
C GLU A 16 -24.50 -28.31 -15.58
N VAL A 17 -24.26 -27.05 -15.22
CA VAL A 17 -25.26 -25.98 -15.31
C VAL A 17 -24.87 -25.09 -16.49
N HIS A 18 -25.66 -25.19 -17.54
CA HIS A 18 -25.60 -24.45 -18.79
C HIS A 18 -26.20 -23.05 -18.59
N VAL A 19 -25.46 -21.99 -18.91
CA VAL A 19 -25.99 -20.61 -19.04
C VAL A 19 -25.82 -20.19 -20.50
N PRO A 20 -26.90 -19.80 -21.21
CA PRO A 20 -26.85 -19.53 -22.65
C PRO A 20 -26.37 -18.10 -22.95
N SER A 21 -25.51 -17.96 -23.96
CA SER A 21 -25.14 -16.68 -24.56
C SER A 21 -25.93 -16.47 -25.88
N PRO A 22 -26.35 -15.23 -26.22
CA PRO A 22 -27.25 -14.98 -27.36
C PRO A 22 -26.53 -14.92 -28.72
N ALA A 23 -27.33 -15.13 -29.77
CA ALA A 23 -27.00 -15.50 -31.14
C ALA A 23 -26.21 -14.45 -31.98
N PRO A 24 -25.53 -14.88 -33.08
CA PRO A 24 -24.89 -14.00 -34.04
C PRO A 24 -25.81 -13.65 -35.23
N SER A 25 -25.66 -12.44 -35.76
CA SER A 25 -26.32 -11.92 -36.96
C SER A 25 -25.65 -12.41 -38.27
N PRO A 26 -26.41 -12.73 -39.33
CA PRO A 26 -25.86 -13.07 -40.65
C PRO A 26 -26.21 -12.04 -41.75
N SER A 27 -25.24 -11.71 -42.60
CA SER A 27 -25.38 -11.04 -43.92
C SER A 27 -23.96 -10.82 -44.45
N SER A 28 -23.57 -10.96 -45.72
CA SER A 28 -24.26 -11.10 -47.01
C SER A 28 -23.14 -11.25 -48.08
N SER A 29 -23.22 -12.22 -48.98
CA SER A 29 -23.46 -12.03 -50.43
C SER A 29 -22.26 -11.70 -51.35
N SER A 30 -22.27 -12.36 -52.52
CA SER A 30 -21.59 -12.14 -53.82
C SER A 30 -20.48 -13.15 -54.17
N ALA A 31 -20.33 -13.70 -55.37
CA ALA A 31 -21.16 -14.00 -56.55
C ALA A 31 -20.28 -14.93 -57.46
N PRO A 32 -20.83 -15.83 -58.30
CA PRO A 32 -20.04 -16.80 -59.09
C PRO A 32 -19.89 -16.40 -60.58
N ALA A 33 -18.87 -16.93 -61.26
CA ALA A 33 -18.76 -16.93 -62.74
C ALA A 33 -18.00 -18.18 -63.27
N PRO A 34 -18.25 -18.63 -64.51
CA PRO A 34 -18.24 -20.06 -64.87
C PRO A 34 -17.18 -20.52 -65.89
N ALA A 35 -16.95 -21.85 -65.86
CA ALA A 35 -16.66 -22.83 -66.92
C ALA A 35 -15.70 -22.51 -68.11
N SER A 36 -14.70 -23.38 -68.28
CA SER A 36 -14.10 -23.74 -69.57
C SER A 36 -13.67 -25.23 -69.57
N PRO A 37 -13.56 -25.87 -70.76
CA PRO A 37 -14.06 -27.23 -70.96
C PRO A 37 -13.01 -28.36 -71.04
N ARG A 38 -13.53 -29.54 -70.64
CA ARG A 38 -13.15 -30.96 -70.83
C ARG A 38 -12.00 -31.32 -71.80
N SER A 39 -11.17 -32.26 -71.33
CA SER A 39 -10.39 -33.22 -72.12
C SER A 39 -10.29 -34.55 -71.32
N PRO A 40 -10.03 -35.70 -71.97
CA PRO A 40 -10.85 -36.93 -71.83
C PRO A 40 -10.44 -37.90 -70.70
N VAL A 41 -11.42 -38.69 -70.26
CA VAL A 41 -11.37 -39.82 -69.31
C VAL A 41 -10.76 -41.06 -69.97
N PRO A 42 -9.89 -41.81 -69.26
CA PRO A 42 -10.09 -43.26 -69.09
C PRO A 42 -9.61 -43.75 -67.68
N PRO A 43 -9.69 -45.04 -67.31
CA PRO A 43 -10.77 -46.04 -67.22
C PRO A 43 -11.33 -46.16 -65.76
N PRO A 44 -12.32 -47.03 -65.48
CA PRO A 44 -13.10 -47.06 -64.21
C PRO A 44 -12.30 -47.50 -62.97
N PRO A 45 -12.80 -47.17 -61.76
CA PRO A 45 -11.98 -47.01 -60.57
C PRO A 45 -11.54 -48.35 -59.98
N GLY A 46 -10.22 -48.54 -59.88
CA GLY A 46 -9.65 -49.44 -58.90
C GLY A 46 -10.03 -48.96 -57.51
N VAL A 47 -10.55 -49.89 -56.71
CA VAL A 47 -10.95 -49.71 -55.31
C VAL A 47 -9.98 -48.77 -54.61
N PRO A 48 -10.42 -47.62 -54.06
CA PRO A 48 -9.53 -46.77 -53.32
C PRO A 48 -9.00 -47.58 -52.13
N PRO A 49 -7.70 -47.53 -51.82
CA PRO A 49 -7.23 -48.09 -50.56
C PRO A 49 -8.07 -47.49 -49.43
N PRO A 50 -8.41 -48.27 -48.39
CA PRO A 50 -9.18 -47.76 -47.27
C PRO A 50 -8.50 -46.47 -46.78
N PRO A 51 -9.28 -45.42 -46.45
CA PRO A 51 -8.69 -44.19 -45.94
C PRO A 51 -7.75 -44.56 -44.79
N PRO A 52 -6.55 -43.95 -44.71
CA PRO A 52 -5.70 -44.15 -43.55
C PRO A 52 -6.59 -43.92 -42.33
N PRO A 53 -6.51 -44.79 -41.31
CA PRO A 53 -7.29 -44.59 -40.10
C PRO A 53 -7.08 -43.14 -39.69
N PRO A 54 -8.16 -42.38 -39.38
CA PRO A 54 -8.00 -41.03 -38.88
C PRO A 54 -6.96 -41.13 -37.78
N PRO A 55 -5.98 -40.20 -37.70
CA PRO A 55 -4.97 -40.29 -36.67
C PRO A 55 -5.76 -40.49 -35.39
N GLN A 56 -5.59 -41.67 -34.78
CA GLN A 56 -5.94 -41.88 -33.40
C GLN A 56 -4.93 -41.04 -32.63
N THR A 57 -5.03 -39.72 -32.79
CA THR A 57 -4.77 -38.76 -31.75
C THR A 57 -5.79 -39.15 -30.70
N LEU A 58 -5.38 -40.16 -29.93
CA LEU A 58 -5.98 -40.49 -28.67
C LEU A 58 -6.20 -39.15 -27.98
N ALA A 59 -7.46 -38.76 -27.92
CA ALA A 59 -8.01 -38.00 -26.83
C ALA A 59 -7.72 -38.81 -25.56
N ALA A 60 -6.48 -38.76 -25.10
CA ALA A 60 -6.02 -39.33 -23.85
C ALA A 60 -5.29 -38.18 -23.16
N ALA A 61 -6.11 -37.40 -22.47
CA ALA A 61 -5.80 -36.38 -21.48
C ALA A 61 -4.31 -36.33 -21.13
N ALA A 62 -3.70 -35.15 -21.35
CA ALA A 62 -2.40 -34.79 -20.83
C ALA A 62 -2.32 -35.22 -19.36
N SER A 63 -1.67 -36.36 -19.13
CA SER A 63 -1.37 -36.81 -17.78
C SER A 63 -0.47 -35.73 -17.17
N PRO A 64 -0.78 -35.20 -15.97
CA PRO A 64 0.02 -34.15 -15.37
C PRO A 64 1.47 -34.62 -15.33
N ARG A 65 2.39 -33.80 -15.86
CA ARG A 65 3.83 -34.11 -15.85
C ARG A 65 4.22 -34.43 -14.40
N PRO A 66 5.05 -35.46 -14.12
CA PRO A 66 5.35 -35.90 -12.75
C PRO A 66 5.77 -34.76 -11.80
N GLU A 67 6.49 -33.76 -12.31
CA GLU A 67 6.89 -32.56 -11.57
C GLU A 67 5.72 -31.71 -11.08
N GLU A 68 4.66 -31.58 -11.88
CA GLU A 68 3.48 -30.80 -11.51
C GLU A 68 2.71 -31.50 -10.38
N ALA A 69 2.66 -32.83 -10.38
CA ALA A 69 2.05 -33.61 -9.30
C ALA A 69 2.84 -33.44 -7.98
N VAL A 70 4.17 -33.47 -8.03
CA VAL A 70 5.03 -33.21 -6.86
C VAL A 70 4.84 -31.79 -6.33
N ARG A 71 4.83 -30.79 -7.22
CA ARG A 71 4.58 -29.38 -6.84
C ARG A 71 3.21 -29.20 -6.21
N LYS A 72 2.15 -29.77 -6.80
CA LYS A 72 0.78 -29.73 -6.24
C LYS A 72 0.71 -30.39 -4.86
N ARG A 73 1.43 -31.49 -4.65
CA ARG A 73 1.51 -32.15 -3.33
C ARG A 73 2.19 -31.25 -2.30
N ARG A 74 3.35 -30.68 -2.64
CA ARG A 74 4.07 -29.74 -1.76
C ARG A 74 3.21 -28.52 -1.41
N ASN A 75 2.58 -27.87 -2.39
CA ASN A 75 1.71 -26.72 -2.15
C ASN A 75 0.54 -27.05 -1.20
N ARG A 76 -0.03 -28.26 -1.31
CA ARG A 76 -1.08 -28.73 -0.39
C ARG A 76 -0.57 -28.96 1.03
N GLU A 77 0.67 -29.44 1.18
CA GLU A 77 1.31 -29.62 2.49
C GLU A 77 1.60 -28.27 3.14
N GLU A 78 2.11 -27.30 2.37
CA GLU A 78 2.33 -25.92 2.84
C GLU A 78 1.02 -25.25 3.28
N LEU A 79 -0.06 -25.35 2.48
CA LEU A 79 -1.38 -24.84 2.87
C LEU A 79 -1.93 -25.52 4.13
N ARG A 80 -1.72 -26.83 4.30
CA ARG A 80 -2.15 -27.54 5.51
C ARG A 80 -1.42 -27.00 6.75
N GLY A 81 -0.11 -26.78 6.64
CA GLY A 81 0.68 -26.18 7.71
C GLY A 81 0.21 -24.77 8.07
N LEU A 82 -0.08 -23.95 7.05
CA LEU A 82 -0.64 -22.60 7.22
C LEU A 82 -1.97 -22.63 8.00
N PHE A 83 -2.93 -23.44 7.56
CA PHE A 83 -4.25 -23.49 8.20
C PHE A 83 -4.20 -24.04 9.62
N GLU A 84 -3.23 -24.91 9.93
CA GLU A 84 -3.00 -25.36 11.29
C GLU A 84 -2.49 -24.22 12.19
N CYS A 85 -1.52 -23.43 11.72
CA CYS A 85 -1.06 -22.23 12.43
C CYS A 85 -2.21 -21.24 12.65
N TYR A 86 -2.97 -20.94 11.59
CA TYR A 86 -4.13 -20.05 11.66
C TYR A 86 -5.17 -20.52 12.70
N ARG A 87 -5.50 -21.81 12.72
CA ARG A 87 -6.45 -22.37 13.69
C ARG A 87 -5.95 -22.21 15.13
N ARG A 88 -4.66 -22.45 15.38
CA ARG A 88 -4.05 -22.29 16.71
C ARG A 88 -4.00 -20.84 17.16
N ILE A 89 -3.66 -19.90 16.27
CA ILE A 89 -3.73 -18.46 16.56
C ILE A 89 -5.15 -18.07 16.98
N ARG A 90 -6.16 -18.46 16.19
CA ARG A 90 -7.56 -18.19 16.51
C ARG A 90 -7.96 -18.74 17.87
N LEU A 91 -7.59 -19.99 18.17
CA LEU A 91 -7.87 -20.60 19.47
C LEU A 91 -7.27 -19.77 20.63
N CYS A 92 -6.02 -19.31 20.48
CA CYS A 92 -5.36 -18.51 21.51
C CYS A 92 -6.04 -17.14 21.70
N VAL A 93 -6.35 -16.47 20.59
CA VAL A 93 -7.01 -15.15 20.59
C VAL A 93 -8.43 -15.24 21.17
N GLU A 94 -9.21 -16.25 20.80
CA GLU A 94 -10.59 -16.45 21.26
C GLU A 94 -10.65 -16.75 22.76
N ARG A 95 -9.65 -17.47 23.32
CA ARG A 95 -9.60 -17.82 24.75
C ARG A 95 -9.23 -16.66 25.67
N LYS A 96 -8.54 -15.62 25.17
CA LYS A 96 -8.10 -14.44 25.94
C LYS A 96 -7.33 -14.79 27.23
N ASP A 97 -6.63 -15.91 27.24
CA ASP A 97 -5.87 -16.39 28.39
C ASP A 97 -4.41 -15.92 28.26
N ALA A 98 -3.94 -15.10 29.21
CA ALA A 98 -2.57 -14.57 29.22
C ALA A 98 -1.51 -15.68 29.21
N ARG A 99 -1.83 -16.88 29.72
CA ARG A 99 -0.93 -18.04 29.73
C ARG A 99 -0.66 -18.59 28.32
N LEU A 100 -1.53 -18.27 27.35
CA LEU A 100 -1.37 -18.66 25.96
C LEU A 100 -0.53 -17.66 25.15
N LEU A 101 -0.15 -16.51 25.71
CA LEU A 101 0.62 -15.49 24.98
C LEU A 101 1.94 -16.04 24.40
N PRO A 102 2.76 -16.82 25.15
CA PRO A 102 3.99 -17.40 24.58
C PRO A 102 3.70 -18.40 23.46
N GLU A 103 2.62 -19.19 23.58
CA GLU A 103 2.19 -20.11 22.52
C GLU A 103 1.74 -19.33 21.28
N LEU A 104 0.94 -18.28 21.47
CA LEU A 104 0.43 -17.42 20.41
C LEU A 104 1.57 -16.79 19.62
N GLU A 105 2.57 -16.23 20.30
CA GLU A 105 3.74 -15.64 19.66
C GLU A 105 4.54 -16.69 18.87
N GLN A 106 4.76 -17.87 19.45
CA GLN A 106 5.48 -18.94 18.76
C GLN A 106 4.74 -19.43 17.50
N VAL A 107 3.40 -19.54 17.56
CA VAL A 107 2.59 -19.93 16.41
C VAL A 107 2.56 -18.81 15.37
N TYR A 108 2.52 -17.54 15.79
CA TYR A 108 2.59 -16.39 14.89
C TYR A 108 3.95 -16.28 14.18
N LEU A 109 5.07 -16.54 14.87
CA LEU A 109 6.39 -16.65 14.24
C LEU A 109 6.45 -17.81 13.23
N SER A 110 5.78 -18.93 13.52
CA SER A 110 5.67 -20.07 12.59
C SER A 110 4.81 -19.73 11.36
N LEU A 111 3.75 -18.94 11.55
CA LEU A 111 2.91 -18.38 10.49
C LEU A 111 3.76 -17.46 9.58
N ILE A 112 4.51 -16.52 10.17
CA ILE A 112 5.45 -15.63 9.48
C ILE A 112 6.49 -16.41 8.67
N ALA A 113 7.06 -17.47 9.24
CA ALA A 113 8.05 -18.31 8.55
C ALA A 113 7.48 -18.99 7.30
N SER A 114 6.16 -19.22 7.25
CA SER A 114 5.46 -19.81 6.11
C SER A 114 5.32 -18.85 4.92
N SER A 115 5.69 -17.57 5.06
CA SER A 115 5.70 -16.55 3.98
C SER A 115 6.56 -16.92 2.77
N ARG A 116 7.47 -17.90 2.91
CA ARG A 116 8.28 -18.44 1.80
C ARG A 116 7.60 -19.57 1.01
N GLY A 117 6.36 -19.89 1.34
CA GLY A 117 5.57 -20.91 0.67
C GLY A 117 5.13 -20.51 -0.73
N CYS A 118 4.31 -21.36 -1.35
CA CYS A 118 3.71 -21.13 -2.66
C CYS A 118 2.83 -19.86 -2.72
N THR A 119 2.50 -19.41 -3.93
CA THR A 119 1.72 -18.19 -4.18
C THR A 119 0.42 -18.12 -3.37
N SER A 120 -0.31 -19.23 -3.24
CA SER A 120 -1.54 -19.28 -2.43
C SER A 120 -1.29 -19.03 -0.93
N VAL A 121 -0.17 -19.53 -0.40
CA VAL A 121 0.23 -19.29 1.00
C VAL A 121 0.59 -17.81 1.19
N GLN A 122 1.38 -17.24 0.28
CA GLN A 122 1.75 -15.82 0.32
C GLN A 122 0.52 -14.91 0.26
N ARG A 123 -0.41 -15.18 -0.66
CA ARG A 123 -1.64 -14.39 -0.79
C ARG A 123 -2.44 -14.36 0.51
N ILE A 124 -2.61 -15.50 1.16
CA ILE A 124 -3.34 -15.58 2.44
C ILE A 124 -2.56 -14.86 3.55
N LEU A 125 -1.24 -15.07 3.63
CA LEU A 125 -0.40 -14.46 4.65
C LEU A 125 -0.30 -12.94 4.54
N ALA A 126 -0.43 -12.37 3.34
CA ALA A 126 -0.44 -10.93 3.15
C ALA A 126 -1.53 -10.21 3.95
N ASP A 127 -2.67 -10.88 4.18
CA ASP A 127 -3.75 -10.35 5.04
C ASP A 127 -3.59 -10.81 6.50
N LEU A 128 -3.20 -12.08 6.73
CA LEU A 128 -3.16 -12.63 8.10
C LEU A 128 -2.04 -12.06 8.96
N ILE A 129 -0.87 -11.76 8.39
CA ILE A 129 0.26 -11.18 9.14
C ILE A 129 -0.16 -9.86 9.79
N PRO A 130 -0.57 -8.81 9.04
CA PRO A 130 -0.98 -7.56 9.66
C PRO A 130 -2.20 -7.72 10.58
N GLN A 131 -3.16 -8.58 10.22
CA GLN A 131 -4.37 -8.82 11.02
C GLN A 131 -4.07 -9.29 12.46
N TYR A 132 -3.03 -10.13 12.64
CA TYR A 132 -2.69 -10.68 13.95
C TYR A 132 -1.49 -10.00 14.62
N ALA A 133 -0.92 -8.97 13.99
CA ALA A 133 0.26 -8.26 14.48
C ALA A 133 0.07 -7.70 15.91
N SER A 134 -1.13 -7.19 16.23
CA SER A 134 -1.45 -6.60 17.54
C SER A 134 -1.39 -7.57 18.71
N TYR A 135 -1.43 -8.87 18.46
CA TYR A 135 -1.33 -9.87 19.52
C TYR A 135 0.11 -10.27 19.85
N CYS A 136 1.07 -9.95 18.98
CA CYS A 136 2.46 -10.38 19.09
C CYS A 136 3.41 -9.19 18.86
N PRO A 137 3.38 -8.16 19.73
CA PRO A 137 4.11 -6.91 19.51
C PRO A 137 5.65 -7.09 19.47
N THR A 138 6.16 -8.11 20.14
CA THR A 138 7.58 -8.54 20.11
C THR A 138 8.02 -9.08 18.75
N ALA A 139 7.08 -9.51 17.90
CA ALA A 139 7.36 -10.08 16.57
C ALA A 139 7.19 -9.08 15.42
N LEU A 140 6.89 -7.79 15.69
CA LEU A 140 6.57 -6.80 14.66
C LEU A 140 7.74 -6.52 13.69
N GLU A 141 8.98 -6.55 14.17
CA GLU A 141 10.15 -6.41 13.31
C GLU A 141 10.22 -7.54 12.28
N ALA A 142 9.97 -8.78 12.72
CA ALA A 142 9.93 -9.94 11.82
C ALA A 142 8.76 -9.86 10.84
N ALA A 143 7.57 -9.48 11.31
CA ALA A 143 6.37 -9.27 10.49
C ALA A 143 6.59 -8.23 9.39
N THR A 144 7.27 -7.13 9.72
CA THR A 144 7.65 -6.06 8.78
C THR A 144 8.57 -6.61 7.68
N LYS A 145 9.66 -7.28 8.08
CA LYS A 145 10.65 -7.82 7.14
C LYS A 145 10.04 -8.84 6.17
N VAL A 146 9.18 -9.74 6.64
CA VAL A 146 8.55 -10.72 5.74
C VAL A 146 7.52 -10.10 4.81
N SER A 147 6.78 -9.07 5.26
CA SER A 147 5.81 -8.36 4.42
C SER A 147 6.52 -7.63 3.28
N ILE A 148 7.65 -6.98 3.57
CA ILE A 148 8.51 -6.35 2.55
C ILE A 148 9.08 -7.38 1.57
N ASN A 149 9.56 -8.53 2.06
CA ASN A 149 10.11 -9.56 1.18
C ASN A 149 9.04 -10.16 0.27
N MET A 150 7.86 -10.45 0.81
CA MET A 150 6.71 -10.95 0.05
C MET A 150 6.26 -9.92 -0.99
N TYR A 151 6.21 -8.65 -0.63
CA TYR A 151 5.98 -7.56 -1.57
C TYR A 151 7.01 -7.58 -2.72
N LYS A 152 8.31 -7.58 -2.40
CA LYS A 152 9.39 -7.52 -3.41
C LYS A 152 9.31 -8.70 -4.38
N TRP A 153 9.02 -9.91 -3.89
CA TRP A 153 8.85 -11.08 -4.75
C TRP A 153 7.64 -10.98 -5.67
N ASN A 154 6.50 -10.55 -5.14
CA ASN A 154 5.27 -10.45 -5.92
C ASN A 154 5.32 -9.28 -6.92
N LEU A 155 5.91 -8.15 -6.53
CA LEU A 155 6.18 -7.05 -7.46
C LEU A 155 7.02 -7.52 -8.65
N ALA A 156 8.06 -8.33 -8.41
CA ALA A 156 8.89 -8.84 -9.48
C ALA A 156 8.12 -9.74 -10.47
N ILE A 157 7.06 -10.43 -10.02
CA ILE A 157 6.18 -11.21 -10.90
C ILE A 157 5.29 -10.28 -11.74
N VAL A 158 4.72 -9.24 -11.11
CA VAL A 158 3.89 -8.23 -11.78
C VAL A 158 4.68 -7.50 -12.87
N THR A 159 5.88 -7.01 -12.55
CA THR A 159 6.73 -6.25 -13.48
C THR A 159 7.23 -7.10 -14.65
N ARG A 160 7.34 -8.43 -14.48
CA ARG A 160 7.67 -9.36 -15.58
C ARG A 160 6.46 -9.71 -16.46
N GLY A 161 5.25 -9.25 -16.10
CA GLY A 161 4.02 -9.62 -16.79
C GLY A 161 3.62 -11.08 -16.60
N GLU A 162 4.12 -11.73 -15.54
CA GLU A 162 3.88 -13.14 -15.23
C GLU A 162 2.60 -13.34 -14.37
N ASP A 163 1.95 -12.26 -13.95
CA ASP A 163 0.80 -12.27 -13.05
C ASP A 163 -0.53 -12.50 -13.80
N VAL A 164 -0.68 -13.69 -14.38
CA VAL A 164 -1.82 -14.03 -15.25
C VAL A 164 -3.17 -14.03 -14.51
N ASP A 165 -3.17 -14.36 -13.21
CA ASP A 165 -4.38 -14.45 -12.39
C ASP A 165 -4.56 -13.25 -11.44
N GLY A 166 -3.69 -12.25 -11.51
CA GLY A 166 -3.72 -11.05 -10.65
C GLY A 166 -3.34 -11.33 -9.18
N VAL A 167 -2.95 -12.56 -8.83
CA VAL A 167 -2.69 -12.94 -7.44
C VAL A 167 -1.42 -12.26 -6.93
N ALA A 168 -0.39 -12.08 -7.76
CA ALA A 168 0.82 -11.40 -7.34
C ALA A 168 0.55 -9.92 -7.08
N TYR A 169 -0.19 -9.24 -7.95
CA TYR A 169 -0.63 -7.86 -7.75
C TYR A 169 -1.43 -7.71 -6.45
N GLN A 170 -2.43 -8.56 -6.23
CA GLN A 170 -3.24 -8.51 -5.00
C GLN A 170 -2.41 -8.80 -3.75
N THR A 171 -1.43 -9.71 -3.84
CA THR A 171 -0.51 -10.01 -2.73
C THR A 171 0.40 -8.82 -2.44
N ALA A 172 0.97 -8.18 -3.46
CA ALA A 172 1.81 -6.99 -3.31
C ALA A 172 1.02 -5.82 -2.72
N ARG A 173 -0.19 -5.58 -3.21
CA ARG A 173 -1.12 -4.57 -2.67
C ARG A 173 -1.44 -4.82 -1.20
N ALA A 174 -1.81 -6.05 -0.83
CA ALA A 174 -2.08 -6.42 0.56
C ALA A 174 -0.85 -6.23 1.47
N CYS A 175 0.37 -6.51 0.98
CA CYS A 175 1.59 -6.26 1.74
C CYS A 175 1.80 -4.77 2.04
N ILE A 176 1.61 -3.89 1.06
CA ILE A 176 1.80 -2.43 1.24
C ILE A 176 0.82 -1.90 2.29
N LEU A 177 -0.46 -2.25 2.16
CA LEU A 177 -1.49 -1.85 3.12
C LEU A 177 -1.26 -2.50 4.49
N GLY A 178 -0.79 -3.74 4.54
CA GLY A 178 -0.44 -4.41 5.78
C GLY A 178 0.67 -3.71 6.57
N LEU A 179 1.62 -3.04 5.89
CA LEU A 179 2.64 -2.25 6.57
C LEU A 179 2.03 -1.07 7.35
N THR A 180 0.93 -0.47 6.89
CA THR A 180 0.27 0.62 7.64
C THR A 180 -0.32 0.08 8.94
N ASP A 181 -0.90 -1.12 8.92
CA ASP A 181 -1.46 -1.78 10.11
C ASP A 181 -0.38 -2.21 11.10
N ILE A 182 0.77 -2.67 10.60
CA ILE A 182 1.95 -3.01 11.43
C ILE A 182 2.52 -1.75 12.09
N CYS A 183 2.68 -0.65 11.34
CA CYS A 183 3.12 0.65 11.90
C CYS A 183 2.16 1.16 12.97
N SER A 184 0.85 1.09 12.72
CA SER A 184 -0.17 1.47 13.72
C SER A 184 -0.05 0.63 14.98
N THR A 185 0.13 -0.68 14.83
CA THR A 185 0.32 -1.59 15.97
C THR A 185 1.58 -1.23 16.75
N ALA A 186 2.71 -1.04 16.07
CA ALA A 186 3.97 -0.67 16.70
C ALA A 186 3.85 0.62 17.52
N SER A 187 3.17 1.64 16.98
CA SER A 187 2.92 2.90 17.68
C SER A 187 2.03 2.75 18.92
N CYS A 188 0.98 1.95 18.85
CA CYS A 188 0.09 1.70 19.99
C CYS A 188 0.77 0.90 21.11
N GLU A 189 1.71 0.02 20.77
CA GLU A 189 2.36 -0.89 21.71
C GLU A 189 3.65 -0.30 22.31
N ALA A 190 4.31 0.64 21.62
CA ALA A 190 5.57 1.25 22.05
C ALA A 190 5.56 1.79 23.49
N PRO A 191 4.54 2.53 23.97
CA PRO A 191 4.57 3.12 25.32
C PRO A 191 4.57 2.10 26.46
N LYS A 192 4.30 0.82 26.18
CA LYS A 192 4.13 -0.21 27.22
C LYS A 192 5.45 -0.72 27.80
N SER A 193 6.57 -0.62 27.06
CA SER A 193 7.90 -0.97 27.58
C SER A 193 9.02 -0.44 26.69
N SER A 194 10.22 -0.26 27.24
CA SER A 194 11.41 0.17 26.48
C SER A 194 11.76 -0.80 25.33
N VAL A 195 11.53 -2.10 25.51
CA VAL A 195 11.73 -3.12 24.46
C VAL A 195 10.79 -2.85 23.28
N LEU A 196 9.52 -2.58 23.55
CA LEU A 196 8.53 -2.28 22.51
C LEU A 196 8.79 -0.93 21.84
N THR A 197 9.31 0.07 22.56
CA THR A 197 9.81 1.31 21.97
C THR A 197 10.93 1.02 20.95
N GLY A 198 11.91 0.21 21.32
CA GLY A 198 13.00 -0.19 20.42
C GLY A 198 12.51 -0.92 19.17
N ILE A 199 11.55 -1.83 19.32
CA ILE A 199 10.90 -2.51 18.20
C ILE A 199 10.15 -1.53 17.31
N CYS A 200 9.42 -0.58 17.88
CA CYS A 200 8.72 0.45 17.12
C CYS A 200 9.69 1.27 16.27
N SER A 201 10.78 1.77 16.86
CA SER A 201 11.83 2.48 16.10
C SER A 201 12.40 1.64 14.96
N ALA A 202 12.69 0.36 15.20
CA ALA A 202 13.21 -0.55 14.18
C ALA A 202 12.20 -0.80 13.03
N VAL A 203 10.91 -0.95 13.36
CA VAL A 203 9.82 -1.08 12.39
C VAL A 203 9.75 0.17 11.51
N TYR A 204 9.69 1.37 12.10
CA TYR A 204 9.57 2.62 11.36
C TYR A 204 10.79 2.89 10.47
N ILE A 205 12.01 2.64 10.95
CA ILE A 205 13.23 2.75 10.12
C ILE A 205 13.15 1.79 8.94
N THR A 206 12.80 0.53 9.17
CA THR A 206 12.72 -0.50 8.12
C THR A 206 11.66 -0.15 7.06
N VAL A 207 10.48 0.30 7.50
CA VAL A 207 9.37 0.69 6.62
C VAL A 207 9.73 1.94 5.81
N LEU A 208 10.33 2.95 6.45
CA LEU A 208 10.70 4.20 5.80
C LEU A 208 11.77 3.97 4.72
N THR A 209 12.87 3.29 5.06
CA THR A 209 13.92 2.92 4.09
C THR A 209 13.34 2.09 2.95
N PHE A 210 12.45 1.15 3.23
CA PHE A 210 11.78 0.37 2.20
C PHE A 210 10.99 1.27 1.23
N PHE A 211 10.10 2.13 1.71
CA PHE A 211 9.31 2.97 0.81
C PHE A 211 10.19 3.93 0.02
N ILE A 212 11.15 4.61 0.66
CA ILE A 212 12.11 5.51 -0.01
C ILE A 212 12.84 4.78 -1.15
N SER A 213 13.37 3.59 -0.87
CA SER A 213 14.09 2.78 -1.87
C SER A 213 13.23 2.41 -3.09
N THR A 214 11.90 2.42 -2.96
CA THR A 214 10.98 2.06 -4.04
C THR A 214 10.54 3.24 -4.91
N PHE A 215 10.90 4.48 -4.55
CA PHE A 215 10.59 5.66 -5.34
C PHE A 215 11.71 6.03 -6.30
N ASP A 216 12.91 5.45 -6.15
CA ASP A 216 14.04 5.65 -7.07
C ASP A 216 14.37 7.14 -7.29
N GLY A 217 14.31 7.91 -6.19
CA GLY A 217 14.57 9.36 -6.19
C GLY A 217 13.46 10.23 -6.80
N LYS A 218 12.33 9.66 -7.26
CA LYS A 218 11.22 10.41 -7.85
C LYS A 218 10.38 11.11 -6.79
N ASP A 219 9.94 12.34 -7.08
CA ASP A 219 9.10 13.08 -6.15
C ASP A 219 7.74 12.41 -5.92
N ILE A 220 7.33 12.34 -4.65
CA ILE A 220 6.06 11.74 -4.21
C ILE A 220 4.86 12.47 -4.85
N TYR A 221 5.01 13.76 -5.14
CA TYR A 221 3.98 14.59 -5.77
C TYR A 221 3.62 14.17 -7.20
N HIS A 222 4.56 13.53 -7.91
CA HIS A 222 4.31 13.05 -9.27
C HIS A 222 3.61 11.69 -9.31
N ILE A 223 3.39 11.06 -8.16
CA ILE A 223 2.96 9.67 -8.07
C ILE A 223 1.42 9.51 -8.08
N GLY A 224 0.64 10.58 -7.90
CA GLY A 224 -0.82 10.50 -8.14
C GLY A 224 -1.53 11.83 -7.88
N SER A 225 -2.30 12.34 -8.84
CA SER A 225 -2.87 13.70 -8.75
C SER A 225 -4.27 13.76 -8.14
N ARG A 226 -5.07 12.68 -8.16
CA ARG A 226 -6.47 12.72 -7.72
C ARG A 226 -6.70 12.25 -6.28
N LYS A 227 -6.03 11.18 -5.85
CA LYS A 227 -6.21 10.60 -4.50
C LYS A 227 -5.53 11.42 -3.40
N LEU A 228 -4.60 12.31 -3.74
CA LEU A 228 -3.95 13.20 -2.77
C LEU A 228 -4.93 14.15 -2.07
N LEU A 229 -6.04 14.50 -2.73
CA LEU A 229 -7.10 15.33 -2.11
C LEU A 229 -7.76 14.62 -0.92
N ASN A 230 -7.76 13.29 -0.92
CA ASN A 230 -8.34 12.48 0.15
C ASN A 230 -7.42 12.36 1.37
N LEU A 231 -6.19 12.90 1.34
CA LEU A 231 -5.28 12.88 2.50
C LEU A 231 -5.75 13.76 3.67
N GLN A 232 -6.84 14.54 3.50
CA GLN A 232 -7.47 15.25 4.62
C GLN A 232 -7.94 14.29 5.71
N ASP A 233 -8.41 13.09 5.34
CA ASP A 233 -8.69 12.02 6.28
C ASP A 233 -7.86 10.77 5.90
N PRO A 234 -6.67 10.59 6.50
CA PRO A 234 -5.81 9.45 6.20
C PRO A 234 -6.43 8.11 6.64
N VAL A 235 -7.36 8.09 7.60
CA VAL A 235 -8.03 6.85 8.03
C VAL A 235 -9.05 6.42 6.97
N GLU A 236 -9.91 7.35 6.56
CA GLU A 236 -10.89 7.10 5.50
C GLU A 236 -10.20 6.71 4.18
N LEU A 237 -9.11 7.39 3.83
CA LEU A 237 -8.33 7.04 2.65
C LEU A 237 -7.75 5.63 2.73
N LEU A 238 -7.23 5.20 3.88
CA LEU A 238 -6.76 3.82 4.04
C LEU A 238 -7.89 2.80 3.89
N ASP A 239 -9.08 3.10 4.43
CA ASP A 239 -10.25 2.23 4.28
C ASP A 239 -10.72 2.13 2.82
N ILE A 240 -10.75 3.26 2.09
CA ILE A 240 -11.03 3.29 0.65
C ILE A 240 -9.97 2.47 -0.10
N LEU A 241 -8.68 2.72 0.18
CA LEU A 241 -7.59 2.02 -0.46
C LEU A 241 -7.60 0.52 -0.18
N LYS A 242 -8.09 0.06 0.98
CA LYS A 242 -8.28 -1.35 1.33
C LYS A 242 -9.44 -1.99 0.58
N GLN A 243 -10.51 -1.25 0.32
CA GLN A 243 -11.69 -1.74 -0.42
C GLN A 243 -11.50 -1.71 -1.94
N ASP A 244 -10.71 -0.78 -2.46
CA ASP A 244 -10.45 -0.60 -3.90
C ASP A 244 -9.66 -1.78 -4.48
N SER A 245 -10.33 -2.70 -5.17
CA SER A 245 -9.70 -3.89 -5.75
C SER A 245 -8.78 -3.61 -6.96
N GLY A 246 -8.58 -2.35 -7.37
CA GLY A 246 -7.68 -1.98 -8.48
C GLY A 246 -8.31 -2.16 -9.85
N GLY A 247 -9.54 -1.68 -10.02
CA GLY A 247 -10.28 -1.73 -11.29
C GLY A 247 -10.08 -0.47 -12.13
N ASP A 248 -9.79 -0.68 -13.42
CA ASP A 248 -9.86 0.28 -14.53
C ASP A 248 -8.51 0.85 -15.03
N ASN A 249 -8.06 0.26 -16.15
CA ASN A 249 -7.19 0.80 -17.20
C ASN A 249 -5.74 1.22 -16.90
N GLN A 250 -5.31 1.27 -15.63
CA GLN A 250 -3.93 1.63 -15.29
C GLN A 250 -3.02 0.40 -15.25
N GLN A 251 -1.76 0.53 -15.68
CA GLN A 251 -0.77 -0.55 -15.52
C GLN A 251 -0.62 -0.90 -14.04
N ALA A 252 -0.63 -2.20 -13.73
CA ALA A 252 -0.57 -2.71 -12.36
C ALA A 252 0.61 -2.13 -11.56
N ASP A 253 1.76 -1.90 -12.22
CA ASP A 253 2.94 -1.30 -11.63
C ASP A 253 2.71 0.15 -11.19
N ASP A 254 2.06 0.97 -12.03
CA ASP A 254 1.75 2.37 -11.70
C ASP A 254 0.80 2.45 -10.49
N CYS A 255 -0.21 1.58 -10.44
CA CYS A 255 -1.11 1.48 -9.29
C CYS A 255 -0.35 1.14 -8.00
N LEU A 256 0.65 0.25 -8.08
CA LEU A 256 1.47 -0.09 -6.90
C LEU A 256 2.40 1.07 -6.51
N VAL A 257 2.94 1.84 -7.46
CA VAL A 257 3.73 3.04 -7.17
C VAL A 257 2.87 4.06 -6.43
N GLU A 258 1.67 4.34 -6.94
CA GLU A 258 0.69 5.23 -6.30
C GLU A 258 0.34 4.77 -4.89
N LEU A 259 0.02 3.49 -4.73
CA LEU A 259 -0.33 2.91 -3.45
C LEU A 259 0.81 3.05 -2.43
N ARG A 260 2.07 2.84 -2.82
CA ARG A 260 3.23 3.01 -1.93
C ARG A 260 3.35 4.45 -1.41
N ALA A 261 3.18 5.43 -2.29
CA ALA A 261 3.22 6.84 -1.91
C ALA A 261 2.08 7.19 -0.95
N LEU A 262 0.85 6.81 -1.29
CA LEU A 262 -0.31 7.08 -0.44
C LEU A 262 -0.18 6.39 0.92
N SER A 263 0.24 5.13 0.97
CA SER A 263 0.45 4.42 2.24
C SER A 263 1.52 5.08 3.10
N LEU A 264 2.65 5.51 2.52
CA LEU A 264 3.68 6.24 3.26
C LEU A 264 3.15 7.56 3.83
N LEU A 265 2.43 8.34 3.03
CA LEU A 265 1.84 9.61 3.46
C LEU A 265 0.77 9.40 4.54
N CYS A 266 -0.07 8.37 4.44
CA CYS A 266 -1.01 8.01 5.49
C CYS A 266 -0.29 7.64 6.80
N ILE A 267 0.77 6.83 6.74
CA ILE A 267 1.59 6.51 7.93
C ILE A 267 2.13 7.80 8.55
N PHE A 268 2.66 8.72 7.73
CA PHE A 268 3.18 10.00 8.21
C PHE A 268 2.12 10.87 8.87
N LEU A 269 0.94 11.02 8.27
CA LEU A 269 -0.13 11.86 8.83
C LEU A 269 -0.77 11.24 10.09
N LEU A 270 -0.75 9.92 10.22
CA LEU A 270 -1.26 9.20 11.39
C LEU A 270 -0.27 9.18 12.55
N PHE A 271 1.02 8.96 12.27
CA PHE A 271 2.08 8.77 13.27
C PHE A 271 3.32 9.62 12.97
N PRO A 272 3.19 10.96 12.90
CA PRO A 272 4.25 11.83 12.40
C PRO A 272 5.52 11.76 13.24
N GLU A 273 5.42 11.71 14.57
CA GLU A 273 6.60 11.63 15.44
C GLU A 273 7.43 10.36 15.17
N ASN A 274 6.79 9.20 15.02
CA ASN A 274 7.51 7.93 14.83
C ASN A 274 8.27 7.88 13.49
N ILE A 275 7.62 8.33 12.42
CA ILE A 275 8.27 8.33 11.10
C ILE A 275 9.31 9.45 10.96
N LEU A 276 9.11 10.60 11.61
CA LEU A 276 10.11 11.66 11.65
C LEU A 276 11.30 11.28 12.53
N ASP A 277 11.11 10.53 13.61
CA ASP A 277 12.22 9.99 14.41
C ASP A 277 13.07 9.03 13.57
N ALA A 278 12.42 8.14 12.79
CA ALA A 278 13.11 7.30 11.82
C ALA A 278 13.83 8.12 10.73
N CYS A 279 13.19 9.17 10.20
CA CYS A 279 13.78 10.10 9.24
C CYS A 279 15.05 10.76 9.79
N PHE A 280 14.99 11.28 11.03
CA PHE A 280 16.14 11.90 11.68
C PHE A 280 17.25 10.89 12.00
N ALA A 281 16.90 9.66 12.37
CA ALA A 281 17.88 8.58 12.53
C ALA A 281 18.61 8.28 11.21
N LEU A 282 17.89 8.21 10.09
CA LEU A 282 18.49 8.03 8.75
C LEU A 282 19.40 9.21 8.38
N ILE A 283 18.99 10.45 8.64
CA ILE A 283 19.83 11.64 8.43
C ILE A 283 21.11 11.57 9.27
N ALA A 284 21.00 11.22 10.55
CA ALA A 284 22.14 11.12 11.45
C ALA A 284 23.13 10.02 11.05
N SER A 285 22.65 8.97 10.38
CA SER A 285 23.49 7.85 9.91
C SER A 285 24.09 8.04 8.52
N ALA A 286 23.65 9.05 7.76
CA ALA A 286 24.08 9.25 6.38
C ALA A 286 25.52 9.79 6.30
N GLU A 287 26.30 9.27 5.36
CA GLU A 287 27.67 9.75 5.11
C GLU A 287 27.70 11.07 4.34
N ASP A 288 26.65 11.35 3.55
CA ASP A 288 26.52 12.51 2.68
C ASP A 288 25.13 13.17 2.73
N VAL A 289 25.00 14.31 2.06
CA VAL A 289 23.77 15.11 1.94
C VAL A 289 22.71 14.50 1.01
N ASN A 290 22.96 13.31 0.46
CA ASN A 290 22.01 12.58 -0.39
C ASN A 290 21.35 11.42 0.35
N GLY A 291 21.53 11.35 1.68
CA GLY A 291 20.94 10.32 2.52
C GLY A 291 19.42 10.23 2.40
N GLU A 292 18.89 9.01 2.52
CA GLU A 292 17.47 8.67 2.40
C GLU A 292 16.57 9.56 3.27
N GLY A 293 16.99 9.85 4.51
CA GLY A 293 16.23 10.69 5.42
C GLY A 293 16.10 12.13 4.94
N LEU A 294 17.16 12.72 4.38
CA LEU A 294 17.09 14.09 3.85
C LEU A 294 16.25 14.14 2.57
N TYR A 295 16.34 13.11 1.72
CA TYR A 295 15.42 12.93 0.59
C TYR A 295 13.96 12.97 1.06
N PHE A 296 13.60 12.16 2.06
CA PHE A 296 12.23 12.12 2.56
C PHE A 296 11.79 13.45 3.20
N LEU A 297 12.67 14.10 3.95
CA LEU A 297 12.37 15.41 4.54
C LEU A 297 12.08 16.47 3.47
N LYS A 298 12.84 16.47 2.37
CA LYS A 298 12.56 17.30 1.19
C LYS A 298 11.17 16.98 0.63
N GLN A 299 10.86 15.68 0.45
CA GLN A 299 9.53 15.26 0.01
C GLN A 299 8.40 15.76 0.91
N LEU A 300 8.58 15.89 2.23
CA LEU A 300 7.51 16.38 3.11
C LEU A 300 7.35 17.91 3.12
N THR A 301 8.39 18.64 2.73
CA THR A 301 8.49 20.10 2.87
C THR A 301 8.35 20.84 1.54
N CYS A 302 8.44 20.15 0.40
CA CYS A 302 8.09 20.71 -0.90
C CYS A 302 6.66 21.26 -0.92
N HIS A 303 6.48 22.41 -1.58
CA HIS A 303 5.16 23.03 -1.71
C HIS A 303 4.22 22.18 -2.57
N LEU A 304 3.01 21.96 -2.07
CA LEU A 304 1.87 21.43 -2.79
C LEU A 304 1.42 22.49 -3.80
N ASN A 305 1.92 22.42 -5.03
CA ASN A 305 1.48 23.31 -6.10
C ASN A 305 -0.04 23.20 -6.28
N SER A 306 -0.78 24.30 -6.02
CA SER A 306 -2.24 24.31 -6.14
C SER A 306 -2.74 24.06 -7.58
N GLY A 307 -1.85 24.15 -8.58
CA GLY A 307 -2.15 23.83 -9.98
C GLY A 307 -2.56 22.37 -10.20
N ILE A 308 -1.98 21.43 -9.44
CA ILE A 308 -2.36 20.00 -9.56
C ILE A 308 -3.79 19.77 -9.00
N ILE A 309 -4.21 20.60 -8.04
CA ILE A 309 -5.52 20.51 -7.39
C ILE A 309 -6.63 21.07 -8.29
N THR A 310 -6.32 22.00 -9.19
CA THR A 310 -7.31 22.65 -10.07
C THR A 310 -7.59 21.84 -11.33
N ASP A 311 -6.58 21.20 -11.93
CA ASP A 311 -6.78 20.38 -13.14
C ASP A 311 -7.66 19.14 -12.90
N ALA A 312 -7.76 18.65 -11.65
CA ALA A 312 -8.62 17.52 -11.31
C ALA A 312 -10.12 17.88 -11.26
N LEU A 313 -10.46 19.17 -11.11
CA LEU A 313 -11.86 19.63 -11.03
C LEU A 313 -12.43 20.03 -12.39
N ASP A 314 -11.60 20.50 -13.33
CA ASP A 314 -12.08 20.95 -14.65
C ASP A 314 -12.43 19.81 -15.62
N VAL A 315 -12.03 18.57 -15.35
CA VAL A 315 -12.34 17.42 -16.23
C VAL A 315 -13.79 16.93 -16.08
N GLN A 316 -14.57 17.45 -15.12
CA GLN A 316 -15.97 17.04 -14.92
C GLN A 316 -17.00 18.15 -15.23
N GLY A 317 -16.57 19.30 -15.76
CA GLY A 317 -17.43 20.48 -15.97
C GLY A 317 -17.95 20.71 -17.39
N ASP A 318 -17.30 20.19 -18.42
CA ASP A 318 -17.60 20.61 -19.81
C ASP A 318 -18.39 19.56 -20.59
N GLY A 319 -19.72 19.63 -20.48
CA GLY A 319 -20.60 18.64 -21.08
C GLY A 319 -22.09 18.94 -21.05
N ILE A 320 -22.54 20.21 -21.02
CA ILE A 320 -23.96 20.54 -21.24
C ILE A 320 -24.12 21.83 -22.06
N SER A 321 -24.34 21.63 -23.36
CA SER A 321 -25.38 22.27 -24.18
C SER A 321 -25.65 23.77 -23.99
N GLN A 322 -25.35 24.56 -25.02
CA GLN A 322 -26.30 25.58 -25.52
C GLN A 322 -25.95 26.05 -26.93
N CYS A 323 -26.84 25.71 -27.88
CA CYS A 323 -26.93 26.33 -29.20
C CYS A 323 -28.08 27.34 -29.21
N THR A 324 -27.95 28.36 -30.07
CA THR A 324 -28.97 29.35 -30.51
C THR A 324 -29.18 30.52 -29.53
N GLY A 325 -29.05 31.81 -29.87
CA GLY A 325 -28.83 32.54 -31.12
C GLY A 325 -29.40 33.97 -30.95
N MET A 326 -28.75 34.97 -31.58
CA MET A 326 -29.18 36.38 -31.76
C MET A 326 -29.27 37.28 -30.50
N ASP A 327 -29.03 38.58 -30.51
CA ASP A 327 -28.22 39.56 -31.26
C ASP A 327 -28.41 40.90 -30.48
N VAL A 328 -27.64 41.94 -30.83
CA VAL A 328 -27.84 43.39 -30.54
C VAL A 328 -26.99 44.01 -29.40
N ASP A 329 -25.80 44.52 -29.79
CA ASP A 329 -25.34 45.94 -29.78
C ASP A 329 -25.54 46.83 -28.52
N HIS A 330 -24.69 47.78 -28.10
CA HIS A 330 -23.31 48.27 -28.36
C HIS A 330 -23.04 49.41 -27.29
N PRO A 331 -21.93 50.20 -27.24
CA PRO A 331 -21.14 50.42 -26.01
C PRO A 331 -20.84 51.91 -25.68
N SER A 332 -19.84 52.13 -24.79
CA SER A 332 -19.10 53.39 -24.48
C SER A 332 -19.75 54.37 -23.48
N THR A 333 -19.08 54.87 -22.45
CA THR A 333 -18.03 55.92 -22.50
C THR A 333 -17.39 56.13 -21.10
N LYS A 334 -16.20 56.75 -21.11
CA LYS A 334 -15.14 56.95 -20.12
C LYS A 334 -15.43 57.89 -18.92
N GLU A 335 -14.44 57.87 -18.00
CA GLU A 335 -14.05 58.90 -16.99
C GLU A 335 -14.98 59.10 -15.78
N SER A 336 -14.57 59.39 -14.55
CA SER A 336 -13.30 59.37 -13.79
C SER A 336 -13.71 59.72 -12.33
N VAL A 337 -12.74 59.72 -11.40
CA VAL A 337 -12.76 60.36 -10.07
C VAL A 337 -13.17 59.48 -8.86
N ASP A 338 -12.20 59.36 -7.95
CA ASP A 338 -12.23 58.79 -6.61
C ASP A 338 -13.35 59.33 -5.71
N SER A 339 -13.91 58.44 -4.88
CA SER A 339 -14.55 58.78 -3.60
C SER A 339 -14.57 57.54 -2.70
N ASN A 340 -13.68 57.51 -1.71
CA ASN A 340 -13.79 56.60 -0.57
C ASN A 340 -15.02 56.97 0.26
N LEU A 341 -15.94 56.03 0.51
CA LEU A 341 -16.80 56.00 1.69
C LEU A 341 -17.40 54.61 1.91
N SER A 342 -17.18 54.12 3.12
CA SER A 342 -17.60 52.86 3.75
C SER A 342 -19.07 52.48 3.54
N SER A 343 -19.32 51.19 3.27
CA SER A 343 -20.59 50.53 3.62
C SER A 343 -20.35 49.16 4.25
N HIS A 344 -20.72 49.06 5.53
CA HIS A 344 -20.92 47.80 6.25
C HIS A 344 -21.86 46.86 5.48
N SER A 345 -21.41 45.64 5.17
CA SER A 345 -22.29 44.51 4.91
C SER A 345 -22.09 43.44 5.98
N VAL A 346 -23.19 43.11 6.62
CA VAL A 346 -23.38 42.13 7.69
C VAL A 346 -23.35 40.70 7.13
N GLY A 347 -22.60 39.82 7.79
CA GLY A 347 -22.99 38.43 8.04
C GLY A 347 -22.76 37.38 6.94
N VAL A 348 -21.61 36.71 6.98
CA VAL A 348 -21.53 35.25 6.80
C VAL A 348 -20.61 34.70 7.88
N SER A 349 -21.23 34.07 8.88
CA SER A 349 -20.57 33.31 9.93
C SER A 349 -20.42 31.87 9.44
N GLY A 350 -19.21 31.30 9.55
CA GLY A 350 -19.03 29.84 9.67
C GLY A 350 -18.19 29.15 8.60
N SER A 351 -16.89 29.42 8.52
CA SER A 351 -15.92 28.34 8.31
C SER A 351 -14.63 28.66 9.04
N SER A 352 -14.12 27.71 9.82
CA SER A 352 -12.77 27.74 10.37
C SER A 352 -11.80 28.15 9.25
N MET A 353 -11.11 29.28 9.43
CA MET A 353 -10.08 29.76 8.53
C MET A 353 -8.87 28.84 8.68
N LEU A 354 -8.98 27.63 8.12
CA LEU A 354 -7.87 26.69 7.99
C LEU A 354 -6.87 27.34 7.03
N GLN A 355 -5.71 27.75 7.57
CA GLN A 355 -4.56 28.12 6.75
C GLN A 355 -4.34 26.98 5.73
N PRO A 356 -4.25 27.28 4.42
CA PRO A 356 -4.02 26.25 3.44
C PRO A 356 -2.71 25.53 3.79
N ASN A 357 -2.78 24.21 3.92
CA ASN A 357 -1.59 23.40 4.17
C ASN A 357 -0.70 23.47 2.93
N GLU A 358 0.40 24.22 3.03
CA GLU A 358 1.31 24.47 1.92
C GLU A 358 2.14 23.23 1.55
N CYS A 359 2.37 22.32 2.50
CA CYS A 359 3.08 21.06 2.31
C CYS A 359 2.59 19.97 3.28
N TYR A 360 3.01 18.71 3.08
CA TYR A 360 2.61 17.62 3.98
C TYR A 360 3.08 17.86 5.42
N MET A 361 4.23 18.50 5.64
CA MET A 361 4.70 18.89 6.97
C MET A 361 3.70 19.81 7.69
N THR A 362 3.25 20.88 7.02
CA THR A 362 2.24 21.79 7.58
C THR A 362 0.90 21.07 7.80
N MET A 363 0.54 20.13 6.92
CA MET A 363 -0.64 19.28 7.09
C MET A 363 -0.54 18.44 8.38
N ALA A 364 0.58 17.78 8.63
CA ALA A 364 0.78 17.02 9.87
C ALA A 364 0.72 17.91 11.11
N ILE A 365 1.29 19.12 11.06
CA ILE A 365 1.27 20.07 12.19
C ILE A 365 -0.13 20.60 12.45
N SER A 366 -0.92 20.86 11.40
CA SER A 366 -2.31 21.28 11.55
C SER A 366 -3.15 20.23 12.29
N ARG A 367 -2.84 18.94 12.10
CA ARG A 367 -3.47 17.80 12.78
C ARG A 367 -2.93 17.56 14.18
N HIS A 368 -1.63 17.79 14.39
CA HIS A 368 -0.90 17.53 15.63
C HIS A 368 -0.13 18.79 16.05
N PRO A 369 -0.75 19.79 16.69
CA PRO A 369 -0.11 21.07 16.97
C PRO A 369 1.19 21.00 17.79
N SER A 370 1.31 20.00 18.67
CA SER A 370 2.53 19.73 19.46
C SER A 370 3.73 19.31 18.61
N LEU A 371 3.48 18.79 17.39
CA LEU A 371 4.50 18.25 16.50
C LEU A 371 5.56 19.30 16.15
N LYS A 372 5.18 20.57 15.97
CA LYS A 372 6.12 21.65 15.67
C LYS A 372 7.19 21.77 16.77
N GLY A 373 6.79 21.81 18.03
CA GLY A 373 7.72 21.87 19.16
C GLY A 373 8.61 20.63 19.26
N TRP A 374 8.03 19.45 18.99
CA TRP A 374 8.77 18.19 18.96
C TRP A 374 9.84 18.16 17.86
N ILE A 375 9.51 18.60 16.64
CA ILE A 375 10.45 18.67 15.51
C ILE A 375 11.62 19.58 15.86
N LEU A 376 11.34 20.77 16.41
CA LEU A 376 12.37 21.72 16.81
C LEU A 376 13.32 21.15 17.89
N LEU A 377 12.78 20.40 18.86
CA LEU A 377 13.59 19.71 19.86
C LEU A 377 14.50 18.64 19.25
N ARG A 378 13.99 17.86 18.28
CA ARG A 378 14.77 16.83 17.58
C ARG A 378 15.81 17.42 16.65
N TYR A 379 15.46 18.48 15.92
CA TYR A 379 16.39 19.25 15.10
C TYR A 379 17.57 19.78 15.93
N LYS A 380 17.32 20.32 17.13
CA LYS A 380 18.41 20.77 18.02
C LYS A 380 19.39 19.66 18.38
N LYS A 381 18.90 18.46 18.70
CA LYS A 381 19.75 17.29 18.97
C LYS A 381 20.55 16.84 17.73
N LEU A 382 19.95 16.97 16.55
CA LEU A 382 20.60 16.67 15.28
C LEU A 382 21.76 17.64 15.00
N CYS A 383 21.57 18.94 15.28
CA CYS A 383 22.63 19.95 15.15
C CYS A 383 23.88 19.62 15.98
N ASP A 384 23.71 18.98 17.14
CA ASP A 384 24.82 18.59 18.01
C ASP A 384 25.59 17.35 17.50
N SER A 385 24.98 16.57 16.58
CA SER A 385 25.49 15.25 16.17
C SER A 385 25.93 15.18 14.70
N CYS A 386 25.39 16.04 13.85
CA CYS A 386 25.59 15.96 12.40
C CYS A 386 26.62 16.99 11.88
N ARG A 387 27.12 16.73 10.67
CA ARG A 387 27.97 17.65 9.93
C ARG A 387 27.21 18.94 9.57
N THR A 388 27.93 20.06 9.50
CA THR A 388 27.35 21.38 9.23
C THR A 388 26.61 21.47 7.89
N ASP A 389 27.09 20.80 6.85
CA ASP A 389 26.43 20.73 5.55
C ASP A 389 25.06 20.04 5.64
N VAL A 390 24.99 18.89 6.28
CA VAL A 390 23.73 18.17 6.55
C VAL A 390 22.77 19.03 7.39
N VAL A 391 23.27 19.66 8.45
CA VAL A 391 22.45 20.55 9.30
C VAL A 391 21.89 21.72 8.51
N SER A 392 22.68 22.32 7.60
CA SER A 392 22.22 23.44 6.76
C SER A 392 21.09 23.03 5.80
N GLU A 393 21.18 21.84 5.21
CA GLU A 393 20.13 21.31 4.34
C GLU A 393 18.85 20.98 5.11
N VAL A 394 18.98 20.39 6.30
CA VAL A 394 17.84 20.10 7.18
C VAL A 394 17.17 21.41 7.63
N SER A 395 17.96 22.42 8.03
CA SER A 395 17.48 23.76 8.36
C SER A 395 16.69 24.36 7.20
N SER A 396 17.22 24.25 5.98
CA SER A 396 16.57 24.72 4.76
C SER A 396 15.19 24.08 4.55
N CYS A 397 15.09 22.75 4.70
CA CYS A 397 13.82 22.03 4.60
C CYS A 397 12.82 22.46 5.69
N LEU A 398 13.30 22.66 6.92
CA LEU A 398 12.45 22.99 8.06
C LEU A 398 12.05 24.48 8.13
N ASN A 399 12.50 25.32 7.20
CA ASN A 399 12.07 26.73 7.11
C ASN A 399 10.54 26.88 6.96
N VAL A 400 9.84 25.86 6.46
CA VAL A 400 8.37 25.82 6.41
C VAL A 400 7.71 25.94 7.79
N LEU A 401 8.46 25.69 8.87
CA LEU A 401 8.00 25.86 10.26
C LEU A 401 8.05 27.32 10.73
N GLY A 402 8.63 28.22 9.93
CA GLY A 402 8.99 29.58 10.33
C GLY A 402 10.30 29.60 11.13
N SER A 403 10.40 30.53 12.09
CA SER A 403 11.63 30.73 12.85
C SER A 403 11.99 29.50 13.70
N LEU A 404 13.09 28.82 13.34
CA LEU A 404 13.62 27.66 14.07
C LEU A 404 14.18 27.99 15.47
N THR A 405 14.27 29.28 15.83
CA THR A 405 14.71 29.75 17.14
C THR A 405 13.61 29.76 18.21
N GLN A 406 12.34 29.58 17.84
CA GLN A 406 11.20 29.65 18.76
C GLN A 406 10.98 28.32 19.48
N LEU A 407 11.79 28.00 20.50
CA LEU A 407 11.51 26.90 21.44
C LEU A 407 11.49 27.35 22.92
N GLU A 408 11.77 28.61 23.23
CA GLU A 408 11.94 29.03 24.63
C GLU A 408 10.61 29.25 25.39
N ASP A 409 9.46 29.35 24.71
CA ASP A 409 8.21 29.78 25.36
C ASP A 409 7.17 28.67 25.67
N ASN A 410 7.39 27.41 25.29
CA ASN A 410 6.38 26.34 25.44
C ASN A 410 6.66 25.33 26.58
N LYS A 411 7.47 25.70 27.57
CA LYS A 411 7.85 24.80 28.69
C LYS A 411 6.72 24.55 29.72
N SER A 412 5.51 25.04 29.50
CA SER A 412 4.40 24.99 30.47
C SER A 412 3.40 23.85 30.26
N HIS A 413 3.52 22.99 29.24
CA HIS A 413 2.47 22.00 28.94
C HIS A 413 2.91 20.55 28.65
N MET A 414 4.19 20.20 28.81
CA MET A 414 4.63 18.80 28.77
C MET A 414 4.91 18.32 30.18
N GLY A 415 3.95 17.56 30.71
CA GLY A 415 3.99 16.96 32.03
C GLY A 415 5.22 16.08 32.22
N SER A 416 5.83 16.27 33.37
CA SER A 416 6.87 15.45 33.97
C SER A 416 6.47 13.98 34.02
N GLU A 417 7.11 13.13 33.23
CA GLU A 417 7.26 11.71 33.56
C GLU A 417 8.69 11.27 33.24
N SER A 418 9.27 10.54 34.20
CA SER A 418 10.59 9.88 34.15
C SER A 418 11.84 10.73 34.47
N SER A 419 11.88 11.27 35.69
CA SER A 419 13.15 11.47 36.41
C SER A 419 12.97 11.15 37.90
N VAL A 420 12.58 9.90 38.22
CA VAL A 420 12.61 9.36 39.59
C VAL A 420 13.06 7.90 39.49
N LEU A 421 14.34 7.69 39.19
CA LEU A 421 15.01 6.39 39.33
C LEU A 421 16.52 6.63 39.38
N ASP A 422 16.96 7.40 40.37
CA ASP A 422 18.35 7.51 40.82
C ASP A 422 18.31 8.06 42.24
N LYS A 423 18.32 7.14 43.22
CA LYS A 423 18.67 7.31 44.66
C LYS A 423 18.09 6.14 45.47
N ILE A 424 18.60 4.94 45.25
CA ILE A 424 18.63 3.91 46.29
C ILE A 424 20.01 3.28 46.20
N ASP A 425 20.97 3.94 46.81
CA ASP A 425 22.20 3.30 47.25
C ASP A 425 22.55 3.87 48.62
N GLU A 426 22.89 2.95 49.51
CA GLU A 426 23.47 3.16 50.84
C GLU A 426 22.61 3.91 51.88
N ASN A 427 22.03 3.15 52.81
CA ASN A 427 22.45 3.14 54.22
C ASN A 427 21.30 2.66 55.14
N SER A 428 21.65 1.85 56.16
CA SER A 428 20.80 1.30 57.25
C SER A 428 20.04 0.02 56.88
N GLY A 429 20.32 -1.18 57.41
CA GLY A 429 20.89 -1.54 58.70
C GLY A 429 19.77 -1.82 59.71
N GLY A 430 19.49 -3.11 59.97
CA GLY A 430 18.79 -3.61 61.15
C GLY A 430 17.27 -3.77 61.04
N TYR A 431 16.80 -4.99 60.73
CA TYR A 431 16.19 -5.95 61.65
C TYR A 431 15.80 -7.23 60.90
#